data_AF-A0A969K042-F1
#
_entry.id   AF-A0A969K042-F1
#
_cell.length_a   1.000
_cell.length_b   1.000
_cell.length_c   1.000
_cell.angle_alpha   90.00
_cell.angle_beta   90.00
_cell.angle_gamma   90.00
#
_symmetry.space_group_name_H-M   'P 1'
#
loop_
_entity.id
_entity.type
_entity.pdbx_description
1 polymer ?
#
loop_
_entity_poly.entity_id
_entity_poly.type
_entity_poly.pdbx_seq_one_letter_code
_entity_poly.pdbx_strand_id
1 'polypeptide(L)'
;MEAELLAELRRVDQEYAGRSAHAKGLARMPFAGQLHEMRQQYGRDLNTYSHGESFLELFQSRLQPGGLYLLDEPEAPLSPTRQLTLLSMIKQMVAQNCQFIIATHSPLLMAYPDAAILSFDYAPARLVA
;
A
#
# COMPACT_ATOMS: atom_id res chain seq x y z
N MET A 1 7.55 10.87 -6.85
CA MET A 1 6.32 10.15 -7.19
C MET A 1 5.85 10.41 -8.64
N GLU A 2 5.31 11.57 -9.03
CA GLU A 2 4.89 11.78 -10.44
C GLU A 2 6.03 11.58 -11.44
N ALA A 3 7.17 12.23 -11.17
CA ALA A 3 8.35 12.16 -12.02
C ALA A 3 8.89 10.72 -12.15
N GLU A 4 8.67 9.88 -11.15
CA GLU A 4 9.11 8.50 -11.07
C GLU A 4 8.19 7.59 -11.89
N LEU A 5 6.87 7.75 -11.76
CA LEU A 5 5.88 7.08 -12.62
C LEU A 5 6.07 7.46 -14.10
N LEU A 6 6.40 8.72 -14.38
CA LEU A 6 6.74 9.17 -15.73
C LEU A 6 8.09 8.63 -16.22
N ALA A 7 9.04 8.37 -15.33
CA ALA A 7 10.29 7.70 -15.69
C ALA A 7 10.03 6.23 -16.03
N GLU A 8 9.17 5.55 -15.26
CA GLU A 8 8.88 4.13 -15.48
C GLU A 8 8.03 3.89 -16.73
N LEU A 9 7.06 4.76 -17.03
CA LEU A 9 6.36 4.74 -18.32
C LEU A 9 7.32 4.90 -19.51
N ARG A 10 8.33 5.78 -19.39
CA ARG A 10 9.36 5.96 -20.41
C ARG A 10 10.27 4.73 -20.53
N ARG A 11 10.59 4.07 -19.43
CA ARG A 11 11.36 2.83 -19.41
C ARG A 11 10.62 1.70 -20.12
N VAL A 12 9.35 1.49 -19.78
CA VAL A 12 8.48 0.52 -20.46
C VAL A 12 8.39 0.82 -21.96
N ASP A 13 8.32 2.10 -22.34
CA ASP A 13 8.29 2.49 -23.75
C ASP A 13 9.54 2.11 -24.53
N GLN A 14 10.70 2.20 -23.89
CA GLN A 14 11.98 1.82 -24.46
C GLN A 14 12.14 0.30 -24.52
N GLU A 15 11.79 -0.41 -23.45
CA GLU A 15 11.90 -1.87 -23.35
C GLU A 15 10.97 -2.59 -24.35
N TYR A 16 9.78 -2.04 -24.57
CA TYR A 16 8.77 -2.61 -25.48
C TYR A 16 8.76 -1.96 -26.87
N ALA A 17 9.77 -1.18 -27.24
CA ALA A 17 9.83 -0.45 -28.51
C ALA A 17 9.69 -1.34 -29.77
N GLY A 18 10.16 -2.59 -29.70
CA GLY A 18 10.07 -3.57 -30.79
C GLY A 18 8.92 -4.57 -30.68
N ARG A 19 7.98 -4.38 -29.74
CA ARG A 19 6.87 -5.31 -29.49
C ARG A 19 5.56 -4.80 -30.09
N SER A 20 4.54 -5.66 -30.15
CA SER A 20 3.22 -5.26 -30.65
C SER A 20 2.60 -4.17 -29.75
N ALA A 21 1.80 -3.30 -30.36
CA ALA A 21 1.12 -2.22 -29.64
C ALA A 21 0.27 -2.75 -28.46
N HIS A 22 -0.30 -3.95 -28.59
CA HIS A 22 -1.07 -4.61 -27.54
C HIS A 22 -0.20 -4.99 -26.33
N ALA A 23 0.96 -5.62 -26.54
CA ALA A 23 1.88 -5.99 -25.46
C ALA A 23 2.43 -4.75 -24.73
N LYS A 24 2.74 -3.70 -25.49
CA LYS A 24 3.15 -2.41 -24.96
C LYS A 24 2.03 -1.74 -24.13
N GLY A 25 0.78 -1.85 -24.59
CA GLY A 25 -0.38 -1.37 -23.85
C GLY A 25 -0.55 -2.05 -22.49
N LEU A 26 -0.45 -3.38 -22.44
CA LEU A 26 -0.56 -4.15 -21.20
C LEU A 26 0.55 -3.81 -20.19
N ALA A 27 1.79 -3.64 -20.65
CA ALA A 27 2.91 -3.28 -19.77
C ALA A 27 2.79 -1.85 -19.20
N ARG A 28 2.15 -0.93 -19.94
CA ARG A 28 1.93 0.46 -19.51
C ARG A 28 0.76 0.61 -18.53
N MET A 29 -0.24 -0.26 -18.59
CA MET A 29 -1.50 -0.16 -17.82
C MET A 29 -1.32 0.10 -16.31
N PRO A 30 -0.47 -0.64 -15.56
CA PRO A 30 -0.35 -0.41 -14.12
C PRO A 30 0.21 0.97 -13.76
N PHE A 31 1.16 1.50 -14.55
CA PHE A 31 1.75 2.82 -14.33
C PHE A 31 0.87 3.96 -14.84
N ALA A 32 0.20 3.76 -15.97
CA ALA A 32 -0.74 4.73 -16.53
C ALA A 32 -1.98 4.89 -15.64
N GLY A 33 -2.49 3.79 -15.06
CA GLY A 33 -3.57 3.80 -14.08
C GLY A 33 -3.19 4.57 -12.81
N GLN A 34 -2.02 4.27 -12.23
CA GLN A 34 -1.51 5.01 -11.06
C GLN A 34 -1.27 6.49 -11.36
N LEU A 35 -0.72 6.84 -12.53
CA LEU A 35 -0.55 8.24 -12.92
C LEU A 35 -1.90 8.95 -13.12
N HIS A 36 -2.90 8.26 -13.66
CA HIS A 36 -4.24 8.80 -13.86
C HIS A 36 -4.98 9.02 -12.53
N GLU A 37 -4.93 8.04 -11.62
CA GLU A 37 -5.45 8.16 -10.25
C GLU A 37 -4.78 9.32 -9.51
N MET A 38 -3.45 9.41 -9.59
CA MET A 38 -2.69 10.49 -9.00
C MET A 38 -3.02 11.85 -9.65
N ARG A 39 -3.29 11.93 -10.95
CA ARG A 39 -3.70 13.21 -11.55
C ARG A 39 -5.13 13.60 -11.24
N GLN A 40 -6.05 12.63 -11.10
CA GLN A 40 -7.42 12.89 -10.67
C GLN A 40 -7.48 13.33 -9.21
N GLN A 41 -6.65 12.75 -8.34
CA GLN A 41 -6.68 12.99 -6.90
C GLN A 41 -5.84 14.21 -6.48
N TYR A 42 -4.79 14.57 -7.25
CA TYR A 42 -3.80 15.62 -6.90
C TYR A 42 -3.86 16.88 -7.79
N GLY A 43 -4.97 17.15 -8.49
CA GLY A 43 -5.19 18.37 -9.28
C GLY A 43 -5.21 19.69 -8.48
N ARG A 44 -4.96 19.65 -7.16
CA ARG A 44 -4.79 20.82 -6.28
C ARG A 44 -3.56 20.62 -5.38
N ASP A 45 -2.55 21.45 -5.62
CA ASP A 45 -1.42 21.78 -4.75
C ASP A 45 -0.58 20.64 -4.16
N LEU A 46 0.50 20.31 -4.86
CA LEU A 46 1.56 19.36 -4.48
C LEU A 46 2.44 19.80 -3.28
N ASN A 47 2.11 20.88 -2.57
CA ASN A 47 2.94 21.44 -1.49
C ASN A 47 2.34 21.30 -0.08
N THR A 48 1.16 20.68 0.07
CA THR A 48 0.41 20.77 1.34
C THR A 48 0.03 19.44 1.98
N TYR A 49 0.36 18.30 1.37
CA TYR A 49 0.07 16.98 1.95
C TYR A 49 1.35 16.29 2.41
N SER A 50 1.37 15.89 3.68
CA SER A 50 2.47 15.13 4.26
C SER A 50 2.40 13.66 3.81
N HIS A 51 3.54 13.06 3.46
CA HIS A 51 3.70 11.73 2.85
C HIS A 51 2.82 10.59 3.44
N GLY A 52 2.44 10.64 4.72
CA GLY A 52 1.56 9.63 5.33
C GLY A 52 0.04 9.84 5.17
N GLU A 53 -0.44 11.00 4.70
CA GLU A 53 -1.88 11.26 4.48
C GLU A 53 -2.35 10.57 3.21
N SER A 54 -1.56 10.71 2.14
CA SER A 54 -1.78 9.99 0.88
C SER A 54 -1.78 8.48 1.04
N PHE A 55 -0.98 7.93 1.96
CA PHE A 55 -0.96 6.49 2.22
C PHE A 55 -2.29 5.99 2.78
N LEU A 56 -2.83 6.67 3.81
CA LEU A 56 -4.07 6.23 4.44
C LEU A 56 -5.28 6.36 3.51
N GLU A 57 -5.34 7.44 2.72
CA GLU A 57 -6.40 7.60 1.71
C GLU A 57 -6.32 6.53 0.62
N LEU A 58 -5.11 6.25 0.11
CA LEU A 58 -4.91 5.19 -0.89
C LEU A 58 -5.21 3.80 -0.33
N PHE A 59 -4.83 3.56 0.93
CA PHE A 59 -5.12 2.32 1.61
C PHE A 59 -6.63 2.15 1.74
N GLN A 60 -7.34 3.18 2.21
CA GLN A 60 -8.79 3.17 2.35
C GLN A 60 -9.52 2.95 1.02
N SER A 61 -9.08 3.57 -0.08
CA SER A 61 -9.72 3.42 -1.39
C SER A 61 -9.59 2.01 -1.98
N ARG A 62 -8.58 1.25 -1.53
CA ARG A 62 -8.32 -0.12 -1.98
C ARG A 62 -8.96 -1.19 -1.10
N LEU A 63 -9.45 -0.82 0.08
CA LEU A 63 -10.11 -1.75 0.99
C LEU A 63 -11.52 -2.11 0.47
N GLN A 64 -11.72 -3.38 0.23
CA GLN A 64 -12.98 -4.03 -0.11
C GLN A 64 -13.37 -5.05 0.96
N PRO A 65 -14.67 -5.18 1.30
CA PRO A 65 -15.18 -6.21 2.20
C PRO A 65 -14.79 -7.61 1.76
N GLY A 66 -14.45 -8.50 2.71
CA GLY A 66 -14.03 -9.87 2.39
C GLY A 66 -12.63 -10.01 1.77
N GLY A 67 -11.83 -8.94 1.73
CA GLY A 67 -10.50 -8.96 1.11
C GLY A 67 -9.41 -9.56 2.00
N LEU A 68 -8.35 -10.06 1.38
CA LEU A 68 -7.09 -10.47 2.03
C LEU A 68 -6.00 -9.46 1.68
N TYR A 69 -5.37 -8.87 2.70
CA TYR A 69 -4.34 -7.85 2.54
C TYR A 69 -3.01 -8.32 3.12
N LEU A 70 -1.95 -8.19 2.33
CA LEU A 70 -0.57 -8.43 2.73
C LEU A 70 0.12 -7.08 2.82
N LEU A 71 0.59 -6.71 4.00
CA LEU A 71 1.25 -5.42 4.24
C LEU A 71 2.67 -5.67 4.75
N ASP A 72 3.61 -4.95 4.16
CA ASP A 72 5.02 -5.00 4.54
C ASP A 72 5.43 -3.62 5.03
N GLU A 73 5.81 -3.54 6.30
CA GLU A 73 6.16 -2.31 7.04
C GLU A 73 5.25 -1.10 6.78
N PRO A 74 3.90 -1.24 6.92
CA PRO A 74 2.98 -0.13 6.66
C PRO A 74 3.17 1.07 7.60
N GLU A 75 3.95 0.93 8.67
CA GLU A 75 4.37 2.00 9.57
C GLU A 75 5.43 2.95 8.98
N ALA A 76 6.20 2.53 7.97
CA ALA A 76 7.36 3.27 7.48
C ALA A 76 7.04 4.73 7.07
N PRO A 77 5.91 5.04 6.40
CA PRO A 77 5.54 6.42 6.08
C PRO A 77 4.67 7.11 7.15
N LEU A 78 4.36 6.45 8.28
CA LEU A 78 3.34 6.90 9.23
C LEU A 78 3.92 7.39 10.55
N SER A 79 3.49 8.57 10.99
CA SER A 79 3.68 9.00 12.37
C SER A 79 2.91 8.08 13.35
N PRO A 80 3.29 8.02 14.64
CA PRO A 80 2.60 7.19 15.62
C PRO A 80 1.08 7.39 15.65
N THR A 81 0.62 8.64 15.57
CA THR A 81 -0.82 8.96 15.51
C THR A 81 -1.49 8.38 14.27
N ARG A 82 -0.80 8.37 13.12
CA ARG A 82 -1.34 7.78 11.88
C ARG A 82 -1.35 6.26 11.90
N GLN A 83 -0.43 5.63 12.62
CA GLN A 83 -0.49 4.17 12.85
C GLN A 83 -1.74 3.80 13.66
N LEU A 84 -2.17 4.64 14.62
CA LEU A 84 -3.46 4.45 15.31
C LEU A 84 -4.66 4.57 14.35
N THR A 85 -4.60 5.48 13.37
CA THR A 85 -5.61 5.58 12.31
C THR A 85 -5.65 4.33 11.45
N LEU A 86 -4.48 3.81 11.05
CA LEU A 86 -4.37 2.55 10.30
C LEU A 86 -4.99 1.38 11.09
N LEU A 87 -4.71 1.26 12.39
CA LEU A 87 -5.31 0.24 13.25
C LEU A 87 -6.84 0.35 13.32
N SER A 88 -7.36 1.57 13.38
CA SER A 88 -8.81 1.82 13.34
C SER A 88 -9.43 1.34 12.02
N MET A 89 -8.78 1.63 10.89
CA MET A 89 -9.22 1.16 9.57
C MET A 89 -9.19 -0.36 9.46
N ILE A 90 -8.10 -1.00 9.89
CA ILE A 90 -7.98 -2.47 9.92
C ILE A 90 -9.13 -3.06 10.74
N LYS A 91 -9.41 -2.53 11.93
CA LYS A 91 -10.50 -2.99 12.80
C LYS A 91 -11.86 -2.93 12.13
N GLN A 92 -12.15 -1.85 11.40
CA GLN A 92 -13.40 -1.71 10.65
C GLN A 92 -13.52 -2.74 9.52
N MET A 93 -12.43 -3.05 8.83
CA MET A 93 -12.42 -4.00 7.72
C MET A 93 -12.44 -5.46 8.19
N VAL A 94 -11.81 -5.78 9.32
CA VAL A 94 -11.94 -7.11 9.95
C VAL A 94 -13.40 -7.41 10.29
N ALA A 95 -14.15 -6.43 10.79
CA ALA A 95 -15.60 -6.56 11.01
C ALA A 95 -16.39 -6.80 9.71
N GLN A 96 -15.81 -6.47 8.56
CA GLN A 96 -16.33 -6.73 7.22
C GLN A 96 -15.70 -7.97 6.58
N ASN A 97 -15.28 -8.94 7.41
CA ASN A 97 -14.70 -10.22 7.00
C ASN A 97 -13.38 -10.12 6.21
N CYS A 98 -12.63 -9.03 6.39
CA CYS A 98 -11.29 -8.92 5.81
C CYS A 98 -10.24 -9.61 6.67
N GLN A 99 -9.18 -10.06 6.01
CA GLN A 99 -8.01 -10.69 6.64
C GLN A 99 -6.77 -9.87 6.36
N PHE A 100 -5.88 -9.76 7.34
CA PHE A 100 -4.65 -8.99 7.25
C PHE A 100 -3.47 -9.87 7.69
N ILE A 101 -2.42 -9.90 6.88
CA ILE A 101 -1.10 -10.42 7.24
C ILE A 101 -0.14 -9.25 7.14
N ILE A 102 0.49 -8.90 8.26
CA ILE A 102 1.30 -7.69 8.39
C ILE A 102 2.69 -8.10 8.86
N ALA A 103 3.71 -7.81 8.05
CA ALA A 103 5.09 -7.78 8.50
C ALA A 103 5.36 -6.37 9.06
N THR A 104 5.74 -6.29 10.33
CA THR A 104 5.90 -5.01 11.05
C THR A 104 6.97 -5.14 12.11
N HIS A 105 7.70 -4.05 12.32
CA HIS A 105 8.58 -3.84 13.47
C HIS A 105 7.96 -2.86 14.49
N SER A 106 6.78 -2.29 14.19
CA SER A 106 6.09 -1.34 15.06
C SER A 106 5.39 -2.02 16.24
N PRO A 107 5.77 -1.69 17.50
CA PRO A 107 5.05 -2.15 18.68
C PRO A 107 3.59 -1.67 18.72
N LEU A 108 3.27 -0.55 18.07
CA LEU A 108 1.89 -0.05 17.99
C LEU A 108 1.02 -0.98 17.16
N LEU A 109 1.53 -1.44 16.02
CA LEU A 109 0.78 -2.38 15.16
C LEU A 109 0.68 -3.77 15.79
N MET A 110 1.77 -4.23 16.42
CA MET A 110 1.77 -5.50 17.17
C MET A 110 0.81 -5.49 18.38
N ALA A 111 0.42 -4.32 18.89
CA ALA A 111 -0.56 -4.21 19.98
C ALA A 111 -2.02 -4.34 19.53
N TYR A 112 -2.30 -4.68 18.26
CA TYR A 112 -3.66 -4.91 17.79
C TYR A 112 -4.33 -6.05 18.60
N PRO A 113 -5.55 -5.84 19.13
CA PRO A 113 -6.21 -6.84 19.96
C PRO A 113 -6.54 -8.10 19.16
N ASP A 114 -6.37 -9.26 19.78
CA ASP A 114 -6.67 -10.58 19.20
C ASP A 114 -5.83 -10.94 17.96
N ALA A 115 -4.75 -10.20 17.68
CA ALA A 115 -3.80 -10.56 16.63
C ALA A 115 -2.96 -11.78 17.03
N ALA A 116 -2.78 -12.72 16.10
CA ALA A 116 -1.78 -13.76 16.21
C ALA A 116 -0.41 -13.18 15.83
N ILE A 117 0.54 -13.17 16.77
CA ILE A 117 1.87 -12.62 16.57
C ILE A 117 2.87 -13.74 16.32
N LEU A 118 3.50 -13.74 15.15
CA LEU A 118 4.57 -14.66 14.79
C LEU A 118 5.92 -13.94 14.91
N SER A 119 6.83 -14.48 15.74
CA SER A 119 8.23 -14.05 15.79
C SER A 119 9.08 -14.85 14.80
N PHE A 120 9.91 -14.12 14.05
CA PHE A 120 10.89 -14.66 13.11
C PHE A 120 12.31 -14.75 13.70
N ASP A 121 12.46 -14.52 15.02
CA ASP A 121 13.74 -14.71 15.73
C ASP A 121 14.17 -16.19 15.79
N TYR A 122 13.27 -17.10 15.42
CA TYR A 122 13.45 -18.54 15.42
C TYR A 122 13.17 -19.12 14.02
N ALA A 123 13.81 -20.24 13.71
CA ALA A 123 13.50 -21.06 12.54
C ALA A 123 12.97 -22.44 12.99
N PRO A 124 11.71 -22.81 12.69
CA PRO A 124 10.68 -22.00 12.01
C PRO A 124 10.12 -20.87 12.89
N ALA A 125 9.43 -19.91 12.27
CA ALA A 125 8.75 -18.83 12.98
C ALA A 125 7.78 -19.39 14.05
N ARG A 126 7.64 -18.67 15.16
CA ARG A 126 6.89 -19.14 16.34
C ARG A 126 5.78 -18.17 16.71
N LEU A 127 4.62 -18.71 17.09
CA LEU A 127 3.54 -17.94 17.71
C LEU A 127 3.99 -17.50 19.10
N VAL A 128 3.90 -16.20 19.37
CA VAL A 128 4.31 -15.59 20.65
C VAL A 128 3.18 -14.83 21.34
N ALA A 129 2.08 -14.54 20.65
CA ALA A 129 0.83 -14.05 21.21
C ALA A 129 -0.34 -14.47 20.32
#